data_AF-A0A7V4KEP6-F1
#
_entry.id   AF-A0A7V4KEP6-F1
#
_cell.length_a   1.000
_cell.length_b   1.000
_cell.length_c   1.000
_cell.angle_alpha   90.00
_cell.angle_beta   90.00
_cell.angle_gamma   90.00
#
_symmetry.space_group_name_H-M   'P 1'
#
loop_
_entity.id
_entity.type
_entity.pdbx_description
1 polymer ?
#
loop_
_entity_poly.entity_id
_entity_poly.type
_entity_poly.pdbx_seq_one_letter_code
_entity_poly.pdbx_strand_id
1 'polypeptide(L)' 'MQMRDFRKQRLMLTLSPMVVEKLKEEAKRLQLTSSGFVELVLRKYFEMEPRLGELHVKDA' A
#
# COMPACT_ATOMS: atom_id res chain seq x y z
N MET A 1 -2.09 27.94 9.02
CA MET A 1 -1.60 26.55 8.90
C MET A 1 -2.24 25.94 7.66
N GLN A 2 -1.52 25.92 6.53
CA GLN A 2 -2.08 25.39 5.27
C GLN A 2 -2.17 23.87 5.38
N MET A 3 -3.37 23.31 5.34
CA MET A 3 -3.57 21.88 5.13
C MET A 3 -3.06 21.58 3.72
N ARG A 4 -1.88 20.95 3.62
CA ARG A 4 -1.41 20.44 2.33
C ARG A 4 -2.41 19.40 1.87
N ASP A 5 -3.16 19.71 0.81
CA ASP A 5 -3.90 18.73 0.02
C ASP A 5 -2.89 17.73 -0.55
N PHE A 6 -2.58 16.67 0.19
CA PHE A 6 -1.87 15.53 -0.34
C PHE A 6 -2.80 14.85 -1.34
N ARG A 7 -2.73 15.26 -2.61
CA ARG A 7 -3.36 14.54 -3.72
C ARG A 7 -2.88 13.09 -3.62
N LYS A 8 -3.78 12.18 -3.25
CA LYS A 8 -3.48 10.75 -3.18
C LYS A 8 -3.03 10.30 -4.57
N GLN A 9 -1.74 9.99 -4.70
CA GLN A 9 -1.22 9.38 -5.93
C GLN A 9 -1.90 8.02 -6.11
N ARG A 10 -2.41 7.77 -7.32
CA ARG A 10 -3.03 6.48 -7.64
C ARG A 10 -1.98 5.56 -8.21
N LEU A 11 -1.84 4.39 -7.61
CA LEU A 11 -0.99 3.30 -8.11
C LEU A 11 -1.89 2.23 -8.73
N MET A 12 -1.53 1.77 -9.92
CA MET A 12 -2.10 0.55 -10.50
C MET A 12 -1.17 -0.62 -10.22
N LEU A 13 -1.74 -1.73 -9.75
CA LEU A 13 -1.03 -2.97 -9.46
C LEU A 13 -1.58 -4.09 -10.33
N THR A 14 -0.69 -4.86 -10.95
CA THR A 14 -1.04 -6.09 -11.67
C THR A 14 -0.79 -7.28 -10.76
N LEU A 15 -1.85 -8.02 -10.44
CA LEU A 15 -1.81 -9.18 -9.55
C LEU A 15 -2.55 -10.35 -10.21
N SER A 16 -2.22 -11.58 -9.81
CA SER A 16 -2.98 -12.74 -10.27
C SER A 16 -4.40 -12.74 -9.69
N PRO A 17 -5.40 -13.34 -10.38
CA PRO A 17 -6.79 -13.36 -9.89
C PRO A 17 -6.94 -13.93 -8.48
N MET A 18 -6.24 -15.03 -8.19
CA MET A 18 -6.25 -15.68 -6.87
C MET A 18 -5.74 -14.76 -5.76
N VAL A 19 -4.71 -13.93 -6.04
CA VAL A 19 -4.20 -12.95 -5.07
C VAL A 19 -5.22 -11.84 -4.84
N VAL A 20 -5.90 -11.38 -5.90
CA VAL A 20 -6.96 -10.36 -5.78
C VAL A 20 -8.12 -10.87 -4.92
N GLU A 21 -8.54 -12.12 -5.09
CA GLU A 21 -9.60 -12.73 -4.28
C GLU A 21 -9.20 -12.81 -2.82
N LYS A 22 -8.01 -13.35 -2.52
CA LYS A 22 -7.50 -13.45 -1.16
C LYS A 22 -7.36 -12.08 -0.48
N LEU A 23 -6.89 -11.06 -1.21
CA LEU A 23 -6.82 -9.68 -0.69
C LEU A 23 -8.21 -9.15 -0.31
N LYS A 24 -9.25 -9.43 -1.11
CA LYS A 24 -10.62 -9.00 -0.82
C LYS A 24 -11.20 -9.71 0.40
N GLU A 25 -10.96 -11.01 0.54
CA GLU A 25 -11.40 -11.79 1.69
C GLU A 25 -10.75 -11.31 2.99
N GLU A 26 -9.43 -11.10 2.98
CA GLU A 26 -8.70 -10.60 4.15
C GLU A 26 -9.10 -9.17 4.51
N ALA A 27 -9.28 -8.30 3.50
CA ALA A 27 -9.80 -6.95 3.73
C ALA A 27 -11.17 -6.98 4.42
N LYS A 28 -12.09 -7.86 3.95
CA LYS A 28 -13.40 -8.04 4.56
C LYS A 28 -13.30 -8.56 5.99
N ARG A 29 -12.45 -9.56 6.25
CA ARG A 29 -12.23 -10.13 7.58
C ARG A 29 -11.76 -9.08 8.59
N LEU A 30 -10.92 -8.14 8.14
CA LEU A 30 -10.39 -7.05 8.96
C LEU A 30 -11.24 -5.77 8.94
N GLN A 31 -12.40 -5.79 8.28
CA GLN A 31 -13.28 -4.63 8.11
C GLN A 31 -12.57 -3.42 7.45
N LEU A 32 -11.67 -3.69 6.50
CA LEU A 32 -10.94 -2.69 5.73
C LEU A 32 -11.43 -2.66 4.28
N THR A 33 -11.21 -1.53 3.60
CA THR A 33 -11.28 -1.50 2.14
C THR A 33 -10.10 -2.28 1.55
N SER A 34 -10.25 -2.82 0.34
CA SER A 34 -9.13 -3.52 -0.33
C SER A 34 -7.89 -2.65 -0.45
N SER A 35 -8.05 -1.35 -0.75
CA SER A 35 -6.92 -0.41 -0.80
C SER A 35 -6.28 -0.18 0.57
N GLY A 36 -7.09 -0.10 1.64
CA GLY A 36 -6.56 0.05 3.00
C GLY A 36 -5.79 -1.18 3.47
N PHE A 37 -6.25 -2.37 3.08
CA PHE A 37 -5.51 -3.61 3.35
C PHE A 37 -4.19 -3.67 2.55
N VAL A 38 -4.21 -3.31 1.26
CA VAL A 38 -3.00 -3.23 0.44
C VAL A 38 -1.99 -2.23 1.02
N GLU A 39 -2.46 -1.06 1.48
CA GLU A 39 -1.60 -0.09 2.15
C GLU A 39 -0.95 -0.68 3.41
N LEU A 40 -1.71 -1.41 4.23
CA LEU A 40 -1.18 -2.10 5.42
C LEU A 40 -0.11 -3.14 5.05
N VAL A 41 -0.35 -3.94 4.01
CA VAL A 41 0.63 -4.94 3.52
C VAL A 41 1.92 -4.26 3.07
N LEU A 42 1.82 -3.19 2.28
CA LEU A 42 2.99 -2.45 1.81
C LEU A 42 3.76 -1.82 2.97
N ARG A 43 3.08 -1.22 3.95
CA ARG A 43 3.73 -0.66 5.16
C ARG A 43 4.52 -1.74 5.90
N LYS A 44 3.91 -2.90 6.15
CA LYS A 44 4.59 -4.03 6.81
C LYS A 44 5.79 -4.52 6.01
N TYR A 45 5.67 -4.59 4.68
CA TYR A 45 6.78 -4.96 3.82
C TYR A 45 7.97 -4.00 3.96
N PHE A 46 7.73 -2.69 3.93
CA PHE A 46 8.79 -1.70 4.11
C PHE A 46 9.36 -1.64 5.54
N GLU A 47 8.56 -1.94 6.56
CA GLU A 47 9.06 -2.09 7.94
C GLU A 47 10.03 -3.28 8.07
N MET A 48 9.75 -4.39 7.38
CA MET A 48 10.60 -5.58 7.39
C MET A 48 11.85 -5.43 6.51
N GLU A 49 11.79 -4.62 5.45
CA GLU A 49 12.88 -4.39 4.50
C GLU A 49 13.26 -2.90 4.40
N PRO A 50 13.86 -2.29 5.45
CA PRO A 50 14.12 -0.85 5.51
C PRO A 50 15.03 -0.34 4.39
N ARG A 51 15.91 -1.20 3.86
CA ARG A 51 16.87 -0.88 2.79
C ARG A 51 16.20 -0.48 1.47
N LEU A 52 14.93 -0.86 1.26
CA LEU A 52 14.16 -0.48 0.07
C LEU A 52 13.53 0.92 0.19
N GLY A 53 13.36 1.45 1.41
CA GLY A 53 12.87 2.81 1.64
C GLY A 53 13.90 3.89 1.32
N GLU A 54 15.19 3.55 1.32
CA GLU A 54 16.30 4.48 1.08
C GLU A 54 16.63 4.67 -0.41
N LEU A 55 16.15 3.78 -1.30
CA LEU A 55 16.51 3.82 -2.73
C LEU A 55 15.83 4.96 -3.51
N HIS A 56 14.86 5.69 -2.93
CA HIS A 56 14.08 6.72 -3.61
C HIS A 56 14.16 8.12 -2.99
N VAL A 57 14.95 8.34 -1.93
CA VAL A 57 15.10 9.68 -1.31
C VAL A 57 16.32 10.43 -1.83
N LYS A 58 17.17 9.81 -2.66
CA LYS A 58 18.39 10.44 -3.19
C LYS A 58 18.21 11.20 -4.51
N ASP A 59 17.07 11.06 -5.19
CA ASP A 59 16.84 11.67 -6.51
C ASP A 59 15.62 12.62 -6.56
N ALA A 60 15.29 13.30 -5.45
CA ALA A 60 14.25 14.34 -5.40
C ALA A 60 14.80 15.70 -4.97
#